data_AF-J7LBR1-F1
#
_entry.id   AF-J7LBR1-F1
#
_cell.length_a   1.000
_cell.length_b   1.000
_cell.length_c   1.000
_cell.angle_alpha   90.00
_cell.angle_beta   90.00
_cell.angle_gamma   90.00
#
_symmetry.space_group_name_H-M   'P 1'
#
loop_
_entity.id
_entity.type
_entity.pdbx_description
1 polymer ?
#
loop_
_entity_poly.entity_id
_entity_poly.type
_entity_poly.pdbx_seq_one_letter_code
_entity_poly.pdbx_strand_id
1 'polypeptide(L)'
;MSRDVIAVLAESPGRRSLLEALAAADPALRVRLIAEGTVVQLRDDSGRLVMAVQAAQRNAVATEIDRLLGEGFTDDLPAQPWWVEARGGELEDVDTLALVRRFAHHLVGAHGGRVWEPESRLARDPWLLGGTDHPAVSTVTGKNVVLVQDRPVVSFSGWTVDALARFGREGLGLQLVTPSTSSLTHALRGILSDPNATWVVRTADGRHYDGFNGLPLVWRDEEGYVPDPSTQAEEGPHPDFRAAEEHLGGVLLHVDLRVDHPVHDALVVGGATELLTERLAGAAPAVWGLAEPFAYEWDTASVTALARDRMPRESTVGFGGIPGSGRPFAGRLRFSRTASGVREHVALTVGHTEEPDLDVLEPLVRELVDRDGLSSMTVRRALGRADLLYPPKWAGVPVPIGSAVGTEGVLAAGRERALTGPVKGVPFGPPMTPTVWYRIGDGVEPDAWHRFQALVEHLRPAPSRRR
;
A
#
# COMPACT_ATOMS: atom_id res chain seq x y z
N MET A 1 22.69 -1.79 9.13
CA MET A 1 21.84 -2.96 9.39
C MET A 1 20.43 -2.47 9.62
N SER A 2 19.42 -3.08 8.97
CA SER A 2 18.06 -2.96 9.47
C SER A 2 18.06 -3.32 10.95
N ARG A 3 17.51 -2.46 11.79
CA ARG A 3 17.47 -2.68 13.24
C ARG A 3 16.14 -3.31 13.67
N ASP A 4 15.41 -3.90 12.73
CA ASP A 4 14.12 -4.53 12.97
C ASP A 4 14.22 -6.05 13.05
N VAL A 5 13.51 -6.62 14.01
CA VAL A 5 13.36 -8.07 14.20
C VAL A 5 11.89 -8.34 14.45
N ILE A 6 11.40 -9.43 13.88
CA ILE A 6 10.01 -9.84 14.00
C ILE A 6 9.97 -11.17 14.74
N ALA A 7 9.22 -11.22 15.84
CA ALA A 7 8.88 -12.46 16.51
C ALA A 7 7.47 -12.86 16.08
N VAL A 8 7.35 -14.05 15.48
CA VAL A 8 6.07 -14.68 15.17
C VAL A 8 5.83 -15.79 16.17
N LEU A 9 4.84 -15.61 17.04
CA LEU A 9 4.60 -16.45 18.20
C LEU A 9 3.43 -17.40 17.95
N ALA A 10 3.54 -18.62 18.48
CA ALA A 10 2.45 -19.60 18.43
C ALA A 10 1.33 -19.23 19.43
N GLU A 11 1.70 -18.68 20.59
CA GLU A 11 0.78 -18.27 21.64
C GLU A 11 0.80 -16.76 21.90
N SER A 12 -0.28 -16.26 22.49
CA SER A 12 -0.41 -14.83 22.82
C SER A 12 0.50 -14.46 23.98
N PRO A 13 1.40 -13.46 23.83
CA PRO A 13 2.21 -13.01 24.94
C PRO A 13 1.37 -12.14 25.89
N GLY A 14 1.14 -12.63 27.11
CA GLY A 14 0.54 -11.84 28.18
C GLY A 14 1.45 -10.67 28.61
N ARG A 15 0.86 -9.64 29.24
CA ARG A 15 1.59 -8.43 29.70
C ARG A 15 2.84 -8.74 30.53
N ARG A 16 2.78 -9.73 31.41
CA ARG A 16 3.91 -10.14 32.24
C ARG A 16 5.09 -10.62 31.40
N SER A 17 4.83 -11.48 30.41
CA SER A 17 5.89 -12.01 29.55
C SER A 17 6.47 -10.93 28.64
N LEU A 18 5.64 -9.97 28.17
CA LEU A 18 6.17 -8.78 27.48
C LEU A 18 7.14 -8.00 28.38
N LEU A 19 6.80 -7.76 29.66
CA LEU A 19 7.69 -7.09 30.60
C LEU A 19 8.98 -7.88 30.86
N GLU A 20 8.90 -9.20 31.00
CA GLU A 20 10.07 -10.08 31.15
C GLU A 20 10.97 -10.03 29.91
N ALA A 21 10.39 -10.01 28.71
CA ALA A 21 11.13 -9.85 27.45
C ALA A 21 11.79 -8.47 27.33
N LEU A 22 11.10 -7.41 27.75
CA LEU A 22 11.68 -6.05 27.80
C LEU A 22 12.86 -5.97 28.77
N ALA A 23 12.74 -6.59 29.95
CA ALA A 23 13.83 -6.68 30.91
C ALA A 23 14.99 -7.55 30.41
N ALA A 24 14.69 -8.61 29.63
CA ALA A 24 15.71 -9.43 28.99
C ALA A 24 16.47 -8.70 27.86
N ALA A 25 15.83 -7.69 27.24
CA ALA A 25 16.51 -6.80 26.32
C ALA A 25 17.61 -6.03 27.07
N ASP A 26 17.23 -5.22 28.06
CA ASP A 26 18.14 -4.57 29.00
C ASP A 26 17.36 -4.01 30.20
N PRO A 27 17.65 -4.45 31.44
CA PRO A 27 16.95 -3.98 32.62
C PRO A 27 17.29 -2.52 33.00
N ALA A 28 18.33 -1.92 32.44
CA ALA A 28 18.71 -0.53 32.68
C ALA A 28 17.87 0.47 31.86
N LEU A 29 17.20 0.02 30.80
CA LEU A 29 16.41 0.90 29.94
C LEU A 29 15.06 1.27 30.58
N ARG A 30 14.68 2.52 30.41
CA ARG A 30 13.43 3.08 30.93
C ARG A 30 12.29 2.83 29.94
N VAL A 31 11.16 2.34 30.44
CA VAL A 31 9.97 2.04 29.64
C VAL A 31 9.06 3.26 29.53
N ARG A 32 8.64 3.59 28.31
CA ARG A 32 7.61 4.59 28.01
C ARG A 32 6.54 3.99 27.10
N LEU A 33 5.28 4.06 27.52
CA LEU A 33 4.13 3.66 26.69
C LEU A 33 3.67 4.86 25.84
N ILE A 34 3.39 4.63 24.57
CA ILE A 34 2.79 5.63 23.66
C ILE A 34 1.65 5.00 22.86
N ALA A 35 0.87 5.83 22.15
CA ALA A 35 -0.26 5.39 21.32
C ALA A 35 -1.21 4.44 22.07
N GLU A 36 -1.69 4.86 23.24
CA GLU A 36 -2.57 4.07 24.12
C GLU A 36 -2.02 2.68 24.50
N GLY A 37 -0.68 2.53 24.49
CA GLY A 37 0.00 1.28 24.85
C GLY A 37 0.21 0.31 23.69
N THR A 38 -0.15 0.70 22.46
CA THR A 38 0.13 -0.10 21.25
C THR A 38 1.61 -0.08 20.87
N VAL A 39 2.38 0.88 21.38
CA VAL A 39 3.83 0.94 21.22
C VAL A 39 4.51 1.15 22.57
N VAL A 40 5.54 0.35 22.82
CA VAL A 40 6.41 0.44 23.99
C VAL A 40 7.79 0.92 23.55
N GLN A 41 8.25 2.04 24.09
CA GLN A 41 9.60 2.57 23.87
C GLN A 41 10.51 2.23 25.05
N LEU A 42 11.75 1.84 24.76
CA LEU A 42 12.84 1.71 25.70
C LEU A 42 13.84 2.85 25.45
N ARG A 43 14.10 3.61 26.50
CA ARG A 43 14.96 4.82 26.46
C ARG A 43 16.13 4.68 27.41
N ASP A 44 17.25 5.28 27.06
CA ASP A 44 18.40 5.37 27.97
C ASP A 44 18.17 6.43 29.06
N ASP A 45 19.15 6.59 29.97
CA ASP A 45 19.07 7.54 31.07
C ASP A 45 19.03 9.02 30.63
N SER A 46 19.53 9.33 29.44
CA SER A 46 19.41 10.67 28.83
C SER A 46 18.01 10.92 28.28
N GLY A 47 17.18 9.88 28.20
CA GLY A 47 15.87 9.91 27.60
C GLY A 47 15.88 9.67 26.09
N ARG A 48 17.00 9.29 25.48
CA ARG A 48 17.10 8.99 24.04
C ARG A 48 16.46 7.64 23.72
N LEU A 49 15.78 7.54 22.58
CA LEU A 49 15.14 6.30 22.12
C LEU A 49 16.18 5.25 21.69
N VAL A 50 16.16 4.09 22.34
CA VAL A 50 17.09 2.98 22.05
C VAL A 50 16.43 1.89 21.24
N MET A 51 15.22 1.47 21.62
CA MET A 51 14.39 0.57 20.83
C MET A 51 12.90 0.80 21.10
N ALA A 52 12.05 0.34 20.20
CA ALA A 52 10.61 0.32 20.38
C ALA A 52 10.02 -1.02 19.94
N VAL A 53 8.88 -1.37 20.50
CA VAL A 53 8.17 -2.62 20.24
C VAL A 53 6.70 -2.30 20.01
N GLN A 54 6.13 -2.90 18.97
CA GLN A 54 4.68 -2.90 18.75
C GLN A 54 4.01 -3.99 19.58
N ALA A 55 2.82 -3.69 20.10
CA ALA A 55 1.99 -4.67 20.78
C ALA A 55 1.74 -5.90 19.88
N ALA A 56 1.63 -7.07 20.51
CA ALA A 56 1.39 -8.31 19.79
C ALA A 56 0.05 -8.26 19.05
N GLN A 57 0.11 -8.50 17.73
CA GLN A 57 -1.03 -8.46 16.84
C GLN A 57 -1.34 -9.88 16.38
N ARG A 58 -2.53 -10.38 16.69
CA ARG A 58 -3.00 -11.66 16.15
C ARG A 58 -3.31 -11.50 14.68
N ASN A 59 -2.83 -12.41 13.84
CA ASN A 59 -3.11 -12.40 12.41
C ASN A 59 -4.27 -13.33 12.07
N ALA A 60 -5.14 -12.87 11.18
CA ALA A 60 -6.26 -13.64 10.66
C ALA A 60 -5.83 -14.94 9.97
N VAL A 61 -4.71 -14.89 9.24
CA VAL A 61 -4.18 -16.02 8.47
C VAL A 61 -2.65 -16.01 8.48
N ALA A 62 -2.04 -17.19 8.59
CA ALA A 62 -0.59 -17.35 8.58
C ALA A 62 0.05 -16.98 7.23
N THR A 63 -0.68 -17.15 6.12
CA THR A 63 -0.19 -16.83 4.77
C THR A 63 0.12 -15.34 4.56
N GLU A 64 -0.48 -14.44 5.34
CA GLU A 64 -0.11 -13.02 5.33
C GLU A 64 1.30 -12.79 5.89
N ILE A 65 1.76 -13.65 6.80
CA ILE A 65 3.13 -13.60 7.31
C ILE A 65 4.09 -14.17 6.28
N ASP A 66 3.79 -15.31 5.66
CA ASP A 66 4.64 -15.88 4.60
C ASP A 66 4.82 -14.92 3.43
N ARG A 67 3.77 -14.20 3.05
CA ARG A 67 3.83 -13.15 2.01
C ARG A 67 4.86 -12.07 2.32
N LEU A 68 5.08 -11.74 3.60
CA LEU A 68 6.00 -10.68 4.02
C LEU A 68 7.39 -11.20 4.40
N LEU A 69 7.48 -12.40 4.97
CA LEU A 69 8.71 -12.93 5.57
C LEU A 69 9.41 -13.99 4.70
N GLY A 70 8.68 -14.57 3.73
CA GLY A 70 9.13 -15.64 2.86
C GLY A 70 8.22 -16.87 2.96
N GLU A 71 8.06 -17.58 1.84
CA GLU A 71 7.29 -18.82 1.75
C GLU A 71 7.84 -19.89 2.72
N GLY A 72 6.93 -20.62 3.38
CA GLY A 72 7.27 -21.66 4.35
C GLY A 72 7.78 -21.14 5.71
N PHE A 73 7.69 -19.83 5.96
CA PHE A 73 8.06 -19.28 7.27
C PHE A 73 7.08 -19.77 8.37
N THR A 74 5.81 -19.98 8.02
CA THR A 74 4.77 -20.37 8.98
C THR A 74 4.39 -21.86 9.00
N ASP A 75 5.12 -22.73 8.30
CA ASP A 75 4.78 -24.17 8.16
C ASP A 75 4.54 -24.90 9.49
N ASP A 76 5.33 -24.58 10.52
CA ASP A 76 5.24 -25.19 11.86
C ASP A 76 4.47 -24.31 12.88
N LEU A 77 3.74 -23.29 12.42
CA LEU A 77 3.01 -22.35 13.26
C LEU A 77 1.49 -22.59 13.22
N PRO A 78 0.75 -22.13 14.24
CA PRO A 78 -0.71 -22.13 14.20
C PRO A 78 -1.25 -21.29 13.03
N ALA A 79 -2.48 -21.59 12.60
CA ALA A 79 -3.15 -20.88 11.50
C ALA A 79 -3.33 -19.37 11.74
N GLN A 80 -3.37 -18.94 13.02
CA GLN A 80 -3.54 -17.55 13.44
C GLN A 80 -2.45 -17.13 14.43
N PRO A 81 -1.21 -16.96 13.95
CA PRO A 81 -0.07 -16.67 14.79
C PRO A 81 -0.05 -15.18 15.22
N TRP A 82 0.74 -14.88 16.25
CA TRP A 82 0.90 -13.53 16.77
C TRP A 82 2.17 -12.87 16.22
N TRP A 83 2.03 -11.66 15.70
CA TRP A 83 3.12 -10.85 15.18
C TRP A 83 3.57 -9.82 16.21
N VAL A 84 4.87 -9.75 16.48
CA VAL A 84 5.50 -8.72 17.30
C VAL A 84 6.70 -8.16 16.52
N GLU A 85 6.66 -6.88 16.18
CA GLU A 85 7.79 -6.19 15.55
C GLU A 85 8.50 -5.31 16.58
N ALA A 86 9.82 -5.47 16.67
CA ALA A 86 10.68 -4.65 17.49
C ALA A 86 11.73 -3.96 16.62
N ARG A 87 12.02 -2.69 16.92
CA ARG A 87 12.92 -1.81 16.15
C ARG A 87 13.92 -1.13 17.06
N GLY A 88 15.20 -1.23 16.72
CA GLY A 88 16.29 -0.51 17.36
C GLY A 88 16.50 0.85 16.69
N GLY A 89 16.96 1.83 17.48
CA GLY A 89 17.43 3.11 16.94
C GLY A 89 18.74 2.96 16.16
N GLU A 90 18.98 3.87 15.21
CA GLU A 90 20.23 3.95 14.46
C GLU A 90 21.30 4.70 15.29
N LEU A 91 21.72 4.09 16.41
CA LEU A 91 22.71 4.63 17.34
C LEU A 91 24.10 4.03 17.06
N GLU A 92 25.15 4.85 17.16
CA GLU A 92 26.55 4.42 16.95
C GLU A 92 27.17 3.80 18.20
N ASP A 93 26.75 4.27 19.39
CA ASP A 93 27.31 3.90 20.69
C ASP A 93 26.61 2.69 21.34
N VAL A 94 25.50 2.22 20.77
CA VAL A 94 24.68 1.14 21.32
C VAL A 94 24.37 0.10 20.24
N ASP A 95 24.61 -1.18 20.54
CA ASP A 95 24.17 -2.27 19.65
C ASP A 95 22.67 -2.57 19.83
N THR A 96 21.85 -1.70 19.22
CA THR A 96 20.39 -1.78 19.28
C THR A 96 19.84 -3.05 18.65
N LEU A 97 20.54 -3.66 17.68
CA LEU A 97 20.12 -4.91 17.08
C LEU A 97 20.27 -6.08 18.05
N ALA A 98 21.36 -6.14 18.80
CA ALA A 98 21.53 -7.16 19.84
C ALA A 98 20.45 -7.05 20.94
N LEU A 99 20.05 -5.83 21.33
CA LEU A 99 18.96 -5.59 22.27
C LEU A 99 17.62 -6.16 21.76
N VAL A 100 17.27 -5.78 20.53
CA VAL A 100 16.04 -6.20 19.85
C VAL A 100 16.02 -7.72 19.63
N ARG A 101 17.17 -8.34 19.29
CA ARG A 101 17.32 -9.79 19.19
C ARG A 101 17.05 -10.49 20.52
N ARG A 102 17.61 -10.01 21.64
CA ARG A 102 17.37 -10.61 22.96
C ARG A 102 15.89 -10.58 23.33
N PHE A 103 15.24 -9.45 23.08
CA PHE A 103 13.79 -9.30 23.26
C PHE A 103 13.00 -10.36 22.46
N ALA A 104 13.25 -10.45 21.15
CA ALA A 104 12.52 -11.36 20.26
C ALA A 104 12.74 -12.84 20.62
N HIS A 105 13.98 -13.23 20.89
CA HIS A 105 14.30 -14.62 21.29
C HIS A 105 13.71 -14.99 22.64
N HIS A 106 13.60 -14.04 23.59
CA HIS A 106 12.94 -14.29 24.86
C HIS A 106 11.45 -14.61 24.66
N LEU A 107 10.75 -13.84 23.82
CA LEU A 107 9.35 -14.12 23.51
C LEU A 107 9.15 -15.47 22.83
N VAL A 108 9.95 -15.78 21.80
CA VAL A 108 9.86 -17.07 21.10
C VAL A 108 10.20 -18.23 22.03
N GLY A 109 11.16 -18.08 22.94
CA GLY A 109 11.49 -19.09 23.94
C GLY A 109 10.35 -19.36 24.93
N ALA A 110 9.52 -18.35 25.22
CA ALA A 110 8.41 -18.46 26.17
C ALA A 110 7.08 -18.90 25.54
N HIS A 111 6.80 -18.50 24.29
CA HIS A 111 5.50 -18.69 23.61
C HIS A 111 5.57 -19.58 22.38
N GLY A 112 6.73 -20.18 22.13
CA GLY A 112 7.03 -20.88 20.89
C GLY A 112 7.06 -19.93 19.68
N GLY A 113 7.39 -20.50 18.52
CA GLY A 113 7.35 -19.81 17.24
C GLY A 113 8.73 -19.54 16.65
N ARG A 114 8.87 -18.46 15.88
CA ARG A 114 10.07 -18.17 15.08
C ARG A 114 10.45 -16.70 15.13
N VAL A 115 11.75 -16.44 15.15
CA VAL A 115 12.32 -15.11 14.94
C VAL A 115 12.68 -14.96 13.47
N TRP A 116 12.24 -13.87 12.86
CA TRP A 116 12.69 -13.44 11.55
C TRP A 116 13.60 -12.21 11.70
N GLU A 117 14.73 -12.28 11.02
CA GLU A 117 15.69 -11.18 10.93
C GLU A 117 16.19 -11.07 9.49
N PRO A 118 16.11 -9.88 8.87
CA PRO A 118 16.63 -9.70 7.53
C PRO A 118 18.16 -9.61 7.55
N GLU A 119 18.79 -10.20 6.54
CA GLU A 119 20.21 -9.94 6.28
C GLU A 119 20.39 -8.46 5.89
N SER A 120 21.30 -7.77 6.57
CA SER A 120 21.61 -6.37 6.28
C SER A 120 22.31 -6.23 4.92
N ARG A 121 21.67 -5.58 3.95
CA ARG A 121 22.25 -5.33 2.61
C ARG A 121 22.51 -3.86 2.33
N LEU A 122 22.15 -2.98 3.26
CA LEU A 122 22.23 -1.54 3.08
C LEU A 122 23.24 -0.92 4.06
N ALA A 123 24.40 -0.50 3.53
CA ALA A 123 25.28 0.40 4.27
C ALA A 123 24.58 1.74 4.49
N ARG A 124 24.68 2.28 5.71
CA ARG A 124 24.02 3.53 6.09
C ARG A 124 24.91 4.71 5.74
N ASP A 125 24.31 5.72 5.12
CA ASP A 125 24.99 7.00 4.92
C ASP A 125 25.02 7.78 6.25
N PRO A 126 26.03 8.63 6.50
CA PRO A 126 26.22 9.28 7.80
C PRO A 126 25.03 10.13 8.27
N TRP A 127 24.31 10.79 7.37
CA TRP A 127 23.14 11.62 7.69
C TRP A 127 21.89 10.82 8.08
N LEU A 128 21.93 9.49 7.97
CA LEU A 128 20.86 8.59 8.43
C LEU A 128 21.15 7.99 9.81
N LEU A 129 22.29 8.33 10.42
CA LEU A 129 22.71 7.88 11.74
C LEU A 129 22.36 8.91 12.82
N GLY A 130 22.23 8.45 14.07
CA GLY A 130 21.95 9.28 15.25
C GLY A 130 20.57 9.04 15.86
N GLY A 131 19.66 8.44 15.10
CA GLY A 131 18.30 8.13 15.52
C GLY A 131 17.43 9.37 15.76
N THR A 132 16.12 9.15 15.93
CA THR A 132 15.15 10.21 16.23
C THR A 132 14.25 9.79 17.38
N ASP A 133 13.36 10.69 17.81
CA ASP A 133 12.32 10.37 18.79
C ASP A 133 11.19 9.48 18.22
N HIS A 134 11.26 9.10 16.95
CA HIS A 134 10.31 8.20 16.31
C HIS A 134 11.01 6.90 15.84
N PRO A 135 10.53 5.72 16.24
CA PRO A 135 11.24 4.45 16.02
C PRO A 135 11.39 4.02 14.55
N ALA A 136 10.55 4.55 13.67
CA ALA A 136 10.65 4.29 12.23
C ALA A 136 11.56 5.26 11.47
N VAL A 137 11.83 6.43 12.05
CA VAL A 137 12.43 7.56 11.33
C VAL A 137 13.91 7.62 11.65
N SER A 138 14.73 7.55 10.60
CA SER A 138 16.18 7.64 10.69
C SER A 138 16.65 9.09 10.76
N THR A 139 16.02 9.99 10.01
CA THR A 139 16.32 11.43 10.06
C THR A 139 15.11 12.29 9.66
N VAL A 140 15.10 13.53 10.11
CA VAL A 140 14.08 14.55 9.81
C VAL A 140 14.80 15.75 9.22
N THR A 141 14.44 16.14 8.00
CA THR A 141 14.93 17.36 7.33
C THR A 141 13.91 18.49 7.47
N GLY A 142 14.19 19.65 6.88
CA GLY A 142 13.25 20.77 6.87
C GLY A 142 11.97 20.49 6.08
N LYS A 143 12.01 19.55 5.12
CA LYS A 143 10.86 19.23 4.25
C LYS A 143 10.38 17.79 4.31
N ASN A 144 11.22 16.84 4.76
CA ASN A 144 10.93 15.42 4.65
C ASN A 144 11.34 14.64 5.89
N VAL A 145 10.64 13.54 6.15
CA VAL A 145 11.10 12.48 7.04
C VAL A 145 11.63 11.31 6.25
N VAL A 146 12.75 10.75 6.69
CA VAL A 146 13.43 9.65 5.99
C VAL A 146 13.36 8.38 6.84
N LEU A 147 12.77 7.34 6.26
CA LEU A 147 12.66 6.00 6.81
C LEU A 147 13.63 5.10 6.05
N VAL A 148 14.30 4.20 6.75
CA VAL A 148 15.16 3.20 6.13
C VAL A 148 14.59 1.81 6.39
N GLN A 149 14.43 1.00 5.33
CA GLN A 149 13.96 -0.39 5.40
C GLN A 149 14.90 -1.28 4.61
N ASP A 150 15.63 -2.15 5.30
CA ASP A 150 16.63 -3.03 4.71
C ASP A 150 16.16 -4.48 4.85
N ARG A 151 15.16 -4.82 4.03
CA ARG A 151 14.52 -6.13 3.99
C ARG A 151 14.04 -6.50 2.58
N PRO A 152 13.92 -7.79 2.22
CA PRO A 152 13.52 -8.20 0.88
C PRO A 152 12.12 -7.73 0.47
N VAL A 153 11.15 -7.78 1.38
CA VAL A 153 9.78 -7.29 1.17
C VAL A 153 9.51 -6.18 2.17
N VAL A 154 9.22 -4.98 1.67
CA VAL A 154 8.92 -3.80 2.49
C VAL A 154 7.42 -3.54 2.44
N SER A 155 6.78 -3.64 3.60
CA SER A 155 5.34 -3.55 3.76
C SER A 155 4.88 -2.18 4.26
N PHE A 156 3.59 -1.89 4.12
CA PHE A 156 2.97 -0.73 4.73
C PHE A 156 2.74 -0.97 6.23
N SER A 157 3.84 -1.02 6.99
CA SER A 157 3.84 -1.36 8.41
C SER A 157 3.11 -0.32 9.27
N GLY A 158 2.68 -0.73 10.47
CA GLY A 158 2.09 0.20 11.44
C GLY A 158 3.05 1.34 11.85
N TRP A 159 4.37 1.10 11.77
CA TRP A 159 5.40 2.11 11.98
C TRP A 159 5.41 3.20 10.91
N THR A 160 5.18 2.80 9.64
CA THR A 160 5.05 3.73 8.51
C THR A 160 3.75 4.53 8.64
N VAL A 161 2.66 3.89 9.07
CA VAL A 161 1.38 4.57 9.35
C VAL A 161 1.55 5.63 10.45
N ASP A 162 2.21 5.29 11.55
CA ASP A 162 2.44 6.23 12.66
C ASP A 162 3.32 7.41 12.22
N ALA A 163 4.39 7.15 11.46
CA ALA A 163 5.25 8.18 10.91
C ALA A 163 4.46 9.15 10.00
N LEU A 164 3.67 8.63 9.07
CA LEU A 164 2.83 9.45 8.19
C LEU A 164 1.79 10.26 8.99
N ALA A 165 1.15 9.64 9.98
CA ALA A 165 0.14 10.31 10.79
C ALA A 165 0.72 11.43 11.67
N ARG A 166 1.96 11.27 12.14
CA ARG A 166 2.67 12.27 12.95
C ARG A 166 3.20 13.41 12.07
N PHE A 167 4.09 13.10 11.13
CA PHE A 167 4.86 14.10 10.40
C PHE A 167 4.09 14.71 9.21
N GLY A 168 3.11 14.00 8.66
CA GLY A 168 2.22 14.57 7.65
C GLY A 168 1.37 15.74 8.20
N ARG A 169 1.05 15.74 9.51
CA ARG A 169 0.37 16.89 10.16
C ARG A 169 1.27 18.12 10.28
N GLU A 170 2.58 17.91 10.28
CA GLU A 170 3.60 18.96 10.31
C GLU A 170 3.94 19.45 8.89
N GLY A 171 3.32 18.86 7.86
CA GLY A 171 3.52 19.22 6.46
C GLY A 171 4.78 18.63 5.81
N LEU A 172 5.42 17.65 6.47
CA LEU A 172 6.61 16.99 5.95
C LEU A 172 6.23 15.87 4.98
N GLY A 173 7.00 15.74 3.90
CA GLY A 173 6.91 14.61 2.97
C GLY A 173 7.62 13.36 3.50
N LEU A 174 7.43 12.23 2.81
CA LEU A 174 7.97 10.93 3.20
C LEU A 174 9.04 10.46 2.21
N GLN A 175 10.21 10.06 2.70
CA GLN A 175 11.22 9.37 1.89
C GLN A 175 11.50 8.00 2.48
N LEU A 176 11.38 6.96 1.65
CA LEU A 176 11.68 5.59 2.04
C LEU A 176 12.96 5.13 1.34
N VAL A 177 14.00 4.82 2.10
CA VAL A 177 15.27 4.29 1.59
C VAL A 177 15.29 2.76 1.70
N THR A 178 15.54 2.08 0.59
CA THR A 178 15.70 0.61 0.53
C THR A 178 16.93 0.22 -0.29
N PRO A 179 17.52 -0.98 -0.11
CA PRO A 179 18.46 -1.51 -1.10
C PRO A 179 17.74 -1.83 -2.42
N SER A 180 18.50 -1.92 -3.52
CA SER A 180 17.98 -2.29 -4.85
C SER A 180 17.44 -3.73 -4.96
N THR A 181 17.64 -4.53 -3.92
CA THR A 181 17.11 -5.91 -3.82
C THR A 181 15.76 -5.99 -3.12
N SER A 182 15.27 -4.88 -2.55
CA SER A 182 13.95 -4.84 -1.91
C SER A 182 12.83 -4.71 -2.94
N SER A 183 11.68 -5.28 -2.63
CA SER A 183 10.42 -5.05 -3.33
C SER A 183 9.39 -4.47 -2.37
N LEU A 184 8.52 -3.60 -2.88
CA LEU A 184 7.41 -3.04 -2.11
C LEU A 184 6.18 -3.94 -2.21
N THR A 185 5.41 -4.05 -1.14
CA THR A 185 4.05 -4.58 -1.22
C THR A 185 3.14 -3.64 -2.01
N HIS A 186 2.02 -4.16 -2.52
CA HIS A 186 1.00 -3.36 -3.20
C HIS A 186 0.50 -2.18 -2.35
N ALA A 187 0.25 -2.41 -1.05
CA ALA A 187 -0.25 -1.38 -0.15
C ALA A 187 0.75 -0.23 0.01
N LEU A 188 2.02 -0.53 0.24
CA LEU A 188 3.06 0.49 0.39
C LEU A 188 3.29 1.26 -0.92
N ARG A 189 3.36 0.55 -2.06
CA ARG A 189 3.43 1.18 -3.39
C ARG A 189 2.32 2.21 -3.60
N GLY A 190 1.09 1.85 -3.23
CA GLY A 190 -0.06 2.73 -3.39
C GLY A 190 0.03 4.02 -2.58
N ILE A 191 0.72 3.98 -1.43
CA ILE A 191 0.96 5.15 -0.57
C ILE A 191 2.13 5.99 -1.10
N LEU A 192 3.22 5.34 -1.54
CA LEU A 192 4.39 6.04 -2.10
C LEU A 192 4.15 6.60 -3.51
N SER A 193 3.00 6.34 -4.12
CA SER A 193 2.56 7.01 -5.35
C SER A 193 2.06 8.45 -5.10
N ASP A 194 2.01 8.91 -3.84
CA ASP A 194 1.72 10.30 -3.49
C ASP A 194 2.85 11.25 -3.95
N PRO A 195 2.55 12.43 -4.52
CA PRO A 195 3.58 13.38 -4.95
C PRO A 195 4.53 13.87 -3.84
N ASN A 196 4.11 13.80 -2.58
CA ASN A 196 4.92 14.16 -1.41
C ASN A 196 5.69 12.96 -0.84
N ALA A 197 5.71 11.82 -1.55
CA ALA A 197 6.46 10.64 -1.18
C ALA A 197 7.55 10.35 -2.21
N THR A 198 8.70 9.85 -1.76
CA THR A 198 9.80 9.40 -2.63
C THR A 198 10.28 8.04 -2.18
N TRP A 199 10.33 7.09 -3.11
CA TRP A 199 11.02 5.82 -2.88
C TRP A 199 12.46 5.94 -3.36
N VAL A 200 13.38 5.95 -2.42
CA VAL A 200 14.82 6.04 -2.65
C VAL A 200 15.41 4.63 -2.62
N VAL A 201 16.06 4.26 -3.71
CA VAL A 201 16.74 2.98 -3.86
C VAL A 201 18.24 3.22 -3.87
N ARG A 202 18.95 2.60 -2.93
CA ARG A 202 20.41 2.62 -2.89
C ARG A 202 20.96 1.37 -3.58
N THR A 203 21.81 1.58 -4.57
CA THR A 203 22.48 0.52 -5.31
C THR A 203 23.75 0.06 -4.57
N ALA A 204 24.30 -1.10 -4.97
CA ALA A 204 25.48 -1.67 -4.32
C ALA A 204 26.74 -0.79 -4.44
N ASP A 205 26.81 0.07 -5.45
CA ASP A 205 27.86 1.07 -5.65
C ASP A 205 27.67 2.35 -4.80
N GLY A 206 26.61 2.41 -3.98
CA GLY A 206 26.31 3.52 -3.07
C GLY A 206 25.57 4.69 -3.69
N ARG A 207 25.17 4.61 -4.97
CA ARG A 207 24.34 5.63 -5.62
C ARG A 207 22.87 5.48 -5.25
N HIS A 208 22.10 6.56 -5.45
CA HIS A 208 20.69 6.63 -5.08
C HIS A 208 19.85 6.96 -6.30
N TYR A 209 18.69 6.32 -6.40
CA TYR A 209 17.74 6.49 -7.49
C TYR A 209 16.32 6.47 -6.97
N ASP A 210 15.40 7.08 -7.70
CA ASP A 210 13.98 6.90 -7.48
C ASP A 210 13.58 5.48 -7.93
N GLY A 211 12.98 4.70 -7.03
CA GLY A 211 12.64 3.30 -7.30
C GLY A 211 11.48 3.10 -8.28
N PHE A 212 10.67 4.13 -8.54
CA PHE A 212 9.62 4.05 -9.54
C PHE A 212 10.17 4.29 -10.94
N ASN A 213 10.97 5.34 -11.13
CA ASN A 213 11.36 5.80 -12.46
C ASN A 213 12.87 5.70 -12.77
N GLY A 214 13.70 5.30 -11.80
CA GLY A 214 15.14 5.11 -11.99
C GLY A 214 15.94 6.39 -12.20
N LEU A 215 15.38 7.56 -11.91
CA LEU A 215 16.11 8.83 -11.96
C LEU A 215 17.08 8.96 -10.77
N PRO A 216 18.31 9.43 -10.98
CA PRO A 216 19.29 9.58 -9.90
C PRO A 216 18.85 10.63 -8.88
N LEU A 217 19.16 10.37 -7.62
CA LEU A 217 18.85 11.22 -6.47
C LEU A 217 20.14 11.63 -5.75
N VAL A 218 20.17 12.85 -5.22
CA VAL A 218 21.26 13.38 -4.39
C VAL A 218 20.71 13.89 -3.06
N TRP A 219 21.54 13.85 -2.02
CA TRP A 219 21.20 14.39 -0.71
C TRP A 219 21.35 15.90 -0.64
N ARG A 220 20.40 16.57 0.03
CA ARG A 220 20.41 18.00 0.41
C ARG A 220 19.97 18.12 1.85
N ASP A 221 20.73 18.81 2.69
CA ASP A 221 20.46 18.84 4.14
C ASP A 221 19.05 19.34 4.53
N GLU A 222 18.51 20.30 3.80
CA GLU A 222 17.18 20.86 4.09
C GLU A 222 16.03 19.98 3.56
N GLU A 223 16.28 19.17 2.54
CA GLU A 223 15.22 18.52 1.74
C GLU A 223 15.30 16.99 1.79
N GLY A 224 16.45 16.41 2.11
CA GLY A 224 16.73 15.00 1.97
C GLY A 224 17.13 14.63 0.54
N TYR A 225 16.62 13.51 0.03
CA TYR A 225 16.90 13.07 -1.34
C TYR A 225 16.06 13.85 -2.36
N VAL A 226 16.70 14.43 -3.38
CA VAL A 226 16.03 15.15 -4.47
C VAL A 226 16.58 14.69 -5.82
N PRO A 227 15.83 14.84 -6.92
CA PRO A 227 16.34 14.59 -8.26
C PRO A 227 17.67 15.30 -8.51
N ASP A 228 18.64 14.59 -9.04
CA ASP A 228 19.93 15.19 -9.39
C ASP A 228 19.71 16.23 -10.51
N PRO A 229 19.97 17.53 -10.25
CA PRO A 229 19.71 18.59 -11.23
C PRO A 229 20.63 18.53 -12.45
N SER A 230 21.71 17.74 -12.41
CA SER A 230 22.58 17.51 -13.57
C SER A 230 22.03 16.49 -14.56
N THR A 231 20.97 15.77 -14.18
CA THR A 231 20.34 14.74 -15.02
C THR A 231 19.64 15.35 -16.22
N GLN A 232 19.92 14.82 -17.40
CA GLN A 232 19.19 15.18 -18.61
C GLN A 232 18.04 14.20 -18.83
N ALA A 233 16.83 14.72 -19.08
CA ALA A 233 15.64 13.88 -19.28
C ALA A 233 15.78 12.87 -20.44
N GLU A 234 16.63 13.17 -21.43
CA GLU A 234 16.89 12.31 -22.59
C GLU A 234 17.67 11.03 -22.25
N GLU A 235 18.39 10.99 -21.12
CA GLU A 235 19.11 9.80 -20.67
C GLU A 235 18.15 8.69 -20.20
N GLY A 236 16.92 9.07 -19.82
CA GLY A 236 15.89 8.14 -19.35
C GLY A 236 16.27 7.43 -18.04
N PRO A 237 15.53 6.37 -17.66
CA PRO A 237 15.85 5.57 -16.48
C PRO A 237 17.23 4.93 -16.63
N HIS A 238 18.00 4.88 -15.53
CA HIS A 238 19.24 4.11 -15.46
C HIS A 238 19.00 2.66 -15.93
N PRO A 239 19.90 2.04 -16.73
CA PRO A 239 19.67 0.72 -17.31
C PRO A 239 19.27 -0.36 -16.29
N ASP A 240 19.89 -0.35 -15.11
CA ASP A 240 19.58 -1.31 -14.03
C ASP A 240 18.15 -1.18 -13.48
N PHE A 241 17.46 -0.07 -13.73
CA PHE A 241 16.08 0.16 -13.32
C PHE A 241 15.09 -0.11 -14.46
N ARG A 242 15.55 -0.45 -15.67
CA ARG A 242 14.64 -0.88 -16.74
C ARG A 242 14.22 -2.32 -16.47
N ALA A 243 12.92 -2.58 -16.51
CA ALA A 243 12.45 -3.95 -16.36
C ALA A 243 12.81 -4.79 -17.58
N ALA A 244 13.35 -5.98 -17.35
CA ALA A 244 13.39 -7.05 -18.35
C ALA A 244 12.24 -8.03 -18.11
N GLU A 245 11.89 -8.83 -19.13
CA GLU A 245 10.74 -9.76 -19.09
C GLU A 245 10.81 -10.71 -17.88
N GLU A 246 12.00 -11.21 -17.57
CA GLU A 246 12.31 -12.04 -16.39
C GLU A 246 11.96 -11.40 -15.03
N HIS A 247 11.91 -10.07 -14.94
CA HIS A 247 11.61 -9.35 -13.70
C HIS A 247 10.11 -9.17 -13.46
N LEU A 248 9.32 -9.15 -14.53
CA LEU A 248 7.90 -8.83 -14.47
C LEU A 248 7.03 -10.06 -14.67
N GLY A 249 7.39 -11.01 -15.55
CA GLY A 249 6.85 -12.37 -15.62
C GLY A 249 5.32 -12.54 -15.67
N GLY A 250 4.55 -11.45 -15.79
CA GLY A 250 3.11 -11.42 -15.59
C GLY A 250 2.49 -10.07 -15.99
N VAL A 251 1.17 -10.02 -15.85
CA VAL A 251 0.32 -8.89 -16.22
C VAL A 251 -0.49 -8.47 -15.01
N LEU A 252 -0.63 -7.16 -14.83
CA LEU A 252 -1.45 -6.56 -13.79
C LEU A 252 -2.68 -5.91 -14.41
N LEU A 253 -3.86 -6.22 -13.88
CA LEU A 253 -5.07 -5.44 -14.11
C LEU A 253 -5.29 -4.49 -12.94
N HIS A 254 -5.28 -3.19 -13.22
CA HIS A 254 -5.59 -2.14 -12.26
C HIS A 254 -7.01 -1.64 -12.47
N VAL A 255 -7.82 -1.64 -11.41
CA VAL A 255 -9.19 -1.12 -11.41
C VAL A 255 -9.30 0.01 -10.39
N ASP A 256 -9.77 1.18 -10.84
CA ASP A 256 -10.15 2.31 -10.00
C ASP A 256 -11.66 2.48 -10.11
N LEU A 257 -12.39 2.16 -9.04
CA LEU A 257 -13.84 2.17 -8.97
C LEU A 257 -14.30 3.21 -7.93
N ARG A 258 -15.32 3.99 -8.29
CA ARG A 258 -16.02 4.91 -7.38
C ARG A 258 -17.51 4.59 -7.38
N VAL A 259 -18.04 4.36 -6.19
CA VAL A 259 -19.46 4.15 -5.93
C VAL A 259 -19.92 5.19 -4.90
N ASP A 260 -20.99 5.89 -5.21
CA ASP A 260 -21.60 6.88 -4.34
C ASP A 260 -22.90 6.31 -3.75
N HIS A 261 -22.97 6.28 -2.42
CA HIS A 261 -24.09 5.73 -1.68
C HIS A 261 -24.88 6.83 -0.97
N PRO A 262 -26.22 6.82 -1.03
CA PRO A 262 -27.03 7.65 -0.16
C PRO A 262 -26.81 7.25 1.30
N VAL A 263 -26.82 8.23 2.21
CA VAL A 263 -26.68 7.94 3.65
C VAL A 263 -28.00 7.44 4.21
N HIS A 264 -28.00 6.22 4.74
CA HIS A 264 -29.09 5.67 5.55
C HIS A 264 -28.51 4.66 6.57
N ASP A 265 -29.29 4.34 7.61
CA ASP A 265 -28.80 3.53 8.75
C ASP A 265 -28.37 2.11 8.33
N ALA A 266 -29.00 1.55 7.29
CA ALA A 266 -28.66 0.25 6.73
C ALA A 266 -27.48 0.23 5.73
N LEU A 267 -26.79 1.36 5.51
CA LEU A 267 -25.70 1.43 4.52
C LEU A 267 -24.54 0.52 4.95
N VAL A 268 -24.20 -0.47 4.12
CA VAL A 268 -23.04 -1.35 4.26
C VAL A 268 -22.05 -1.02 3.15
N VAL A 269 -20.77 -0.86 3.51
CA VAL A 269 -19.68 -0.66 2.56
C VAL A 269 -18.87 -1.93 2.36
N GLY A 270 -18.17 -2.04 1.24
CA GLY A 270 -17.30 -3.16 0.89
C GLY A 270 -17.92 -4.17 -0.07
N GLY A 271 -19.24 -4.15 -0.29
CA GLY A 271 -19.92 -5.06 -1.21
C GLY A 271 -19.51 -4.88 -2.68
N ALA A 272 -19.10 -3.67 -3.08
CA ALA A 272 -18.51 -3.41 -4.40
C ALA A 272 -17.11 -4.06 -4.55
N THR A 273 -16.33 -4.08 -3.46
CA THR A 273 -15.02 -4.73 -3.41
C THR A 273 -15.16 -6.25 -3.54
N GLU A 274 -16.13 -6.86 -2.85
CA GLU A 274 -16.43 -8.29 -2.96
C GLU A 274 -16.77 -8.67 -4.40
N LEU A 275 -17.70 -7.93 -5.04
CA LEU A 275 -18.06 -8.17 -6.43
C LEU A 275 -16.86 -8.07 -7.38
N LEU A 276 -16.06 -7.01 -7.26
CA LEU A 276 -14.89 -6.81 -8.13
C LEU A 276 -13.90 -7.97 -8.02
N THR A 277 -13.59 -8.39 -6.80
CA THR A 277 -12.58 -9.43 -6.52
C THR A 277 -13.09 -10.81 -6.93
N GLU A 278 -14.35 -11.14 -6.66
CA GLU A 278 -14.96 -12.38 -7.15
C GLU A 278 -14.95 -12.48 -8.67
N ARG A 279 -15.28 -11.39 -9.38
CA ARG A 279 -15.36 -11.40 -10.86
C ARG A 279 -13.99 -11.40 -11.53
N LEU A 280 -13.04 -10.64 -11.02
CA LEU A 280 -11.75 -10.44 -11.67
C LEU A 280 -10.68 -11.41 -11.17
N ALA A 281 -10.67 -11.71 -9.87
CA ALA A 281 -9.70 -12.59 -9.25
C ALA A 281 -10.24 -14.00 -8.97
N GLY A 282 -11.56 -14.21 -9.02
CA GLY A 282 -12.19 -15.52 -8.75
C GLY A 282 -12.39 -15.81 -7.26
N ALA A 283 -12.14 -14.85 -6.37
CA ALA A 283 -12.32 -14.99 -4.93
C ALA A 283 -12.67 -13.65 -4.27
N ALA A 284 -13.48 -13.69 -3.22
CA ALA A 284 -13.72 -12.54 -2.35
C ALA A 284 -12.47 -12.18 -1.51
N PRO A 285 -12.35 -10.96 -0.96
CA PRO A 285 -11.26 -10.60 -0.08
C PRO A 285 -11.30 -11.47 1.17
N ALA A 286 -10.13 -11.86 1.66
CA ALA A 286 -9.99 -12.73 2.81
C ALA A 286 -9.52 -11.95 4.05
N VAL A 287 -8.73 -10.90 3.84
CA VAL A 287 -8.12 -10.12 4.92
C VAL A 287 -8.17 -8.62 4.66
N TRP A 288 -8.12 -7.83 5.73
CA TRP A 288 -7.96 -6.38 5.68
C TRP A 288 -7.22 -5.81 6.89
N GLY A 289 -6.81 -4.55 6.78
CA GLY A 289 -6.21 -3.81 7.88
C GLY A 289 -5.83 -2.38 7.52
N LEU A 290 -5.42 -1.62 8.54
CA LEU A 290 -4.86 -0.27 8.38
C LEU A 290 -3.37 -0.28 8.03
N ALA A 291 -2.72 -1.41 8.29
CA ALA A 291 -1.31 -1.68 8.05
C ALA A 291 -1.14 -3.17 7.73
N GLU A 292 0.00 -3.50 7.13
CA GLU A 292 0.42 -4.88 6.89
C GLU A 292 1.29 -5.40 8.06
N PRO A 293 1.19 -6.70 8.42
CA PRO A 293 0.29 -7.71 7.84
C PRO A 293 -1.19 -7.42 8.12
N PHE A 294 -2.06 -7.78 7.17
CA PHE A 294 -3.51 -7.55 7.33
C PHE A 294 -4.06 -8.51 8.38
N ALA A 295 -4.23 -8.02 9.61
CA ALA A 295 -4.55 -8.86 10.76
C ALA A 295 -6.01 -9.28 10.89
N TYR A 296 -6.93 -8.63 10.17
CA TYR A 296 -8.36 -8.89 10.33
C TYR A 296 -8.90 -9.72 9.17
N GLU A 297 -9.78 -10.67 9.47
CA GLU A 297 -10.57 -11.37 8.46
C GLU A 297 -11.52 -10.36 7.79
N TRP A 298 -11.71 -10.49 6.49
CA TRP A 298 -12.61 -9.63 5.74
C TRP A 298 -14.05 -9.82 6.22
N ASP A 299 -14.64 -8.72 6.69
CA ASP A 299 -16.03 -8.65 7.11
C ASP A 299 -16.55 -7.24 6.82
N THR A 300 -17.56 -7.14 5.95
CA THR A 300 -18.17 -5.87 5.58
C THR A 300 -18.80 -5.17 6.77
N ALA A 301 -19.29 -5.89 7.79
CA ALA A 301 -19.82 -5.29 9.00
C ALA A 301 -18.71 -4.57 9.80
N SER A 302 -17.55 -5.21 9.97
CA SER A 302 -16.39 -4.62 10.64
C SER A 302 -15.79 -3.44 9.87
N VAL A 303 -15.65 -3.55 8.55
CA VAL A 303 -15.19 -2.44 7.69
C VAL A 303 -16.18 -1.26 7.76
N THR A 304 -17.49 -1.54 7.74
CA THR A 304 -18.54 -0.53 7.87
C THR A 304 -18.51 0.12 9.26
N ALA A 305 -18.28 -0.65 10.33
CA ALA A 305 -18.18 -0.12 11.68
C ALA A 305 -17.01 0.86 11.81
N LEU A 306 -15.83 0.52 11.27
CA LEU A 306 -14.69 1.44 11.20
C LEU A 306 -15.04 2.71 10.43
N ALA A 307 -15.71 2.57 9.28
CA ALA A 307 -16.12 3.73 8.49
C ALA A 307 -17.04 4.66 9.26
N ARG A 308 -18.07 4.11 9.92
CA ARG A 308 -19.02 4.90 10.72
C ARG A 308 -18.36 5.60 11.91
N ASP A 309 -17.49 4.92 12.65
CA ASP A 309 -16.79 5.49 13.81
C ASP A 309 -15.92 6.70 13.42
N ARG A 310 -15.33 6.64 12.22
CA ARG A 310 -14.40 7.67 11.76
C ARG A 310 -15.07 8.85 11.07
N MET A 311 -16.29 8.68 10.55
CA MET A 311 -17.00 9.75 9.83
C MET A 311 -17.15 11.01 10.70
N PRO A 312 -17.03 12.22 10.11
CA PRO A 312 -16.89 12.52 8.68
C PRO A 312 -15.45 12.45 8.14
N ARG A 313 -14.47 12.01 8.95
CA ARG A 313 -13.08 11.89 8.47
C ARG A 313 -12.98 10.74 7.48
N GLU A 314 -12.27 10.99 6.39
CA GLU A 314 -11.89 9.94 5.45
C GLU A 314 -11.08 8.86 6.18
N SER A 315 -11.31 7.59 5.83
CA SER A 315 -10.36 6.55 6.17
C SER A 315 -10.14 5.58 5.01
N THR A 316 -8.99 4.92 5.04
CA THR A 316 -8.54 3.99 4.01
C THR A 316 -8.08 2.71 4.69
N VAL A 317 -8.48 1.56 4.15
CA VAL A 317 -8.03 0.24 4.56
C VAL A 317 -7.39 -0.48 3.37
N GLY A 318 -6.39 -1.31 3.63
CA GLY A 318 -5.88 -2.28 2.67
C GLY A 318 -6.65 -3.59 2.78
N PHE A 319 -6.72 -4.34 1.68
CA PHE A 319 -7.31 -5.68 1.63
C PHE A 319 -6.57 -6.59 0.64
N GLY A 320 -6.74 -7.90 0.80
CA GLY A 320 -6.14 -8.89 -0.08
C GLY A 320 -6.84 -10.24 -0.03
N GLY A 321 -6.54 -11.08 -1.02
CA GLY A 321 -6.89 -12.50 -1.02
C GLY A 321 -5.85 -13.34 -0.28
N ILE A 322 -6.13 -14.63 -0.12
CA ILE A 322 -5.15 -15.62 0.34
C ILE A 322 -4.60 -16.42 -0.85
N PRO A 323 -3.33 -16.85 -0.81
CA PRO A 323 -2.78 -17.74 -1.83
C PRO A 323 -3.66 -18.99 -2.03
N GLY A 324 -3.89 -19.36 -3.28
CA GLY A 324 -4.63 -20.59 -3.65
C GLY A 324 -6.16 -20.48 -3.72
N SER A 325 -6.78 -19.39 -3.25
CA SER A 325 -8.25 -19.22 -3.37
C SER A 325 -8.69 -18.67 -4.73
N GLY A 326 -7.79 -18.06 -5.48
CA GLY A 326 -8.02 -17.41 -6.76
C GLY A 326 -6.73 -16.81 -7.31
N ARG A 327 -6.86 -15.87 -8.25
CA ARG A 327 -5.71 -15.08 -8.72
C ARG A 327 -5.22 -14.17 -7.60
N PRO A 328 -3.91 -13.88 -7.46
CA PRO A 328 -3.44 -12.92 -6.47
C PRO A 328 -4.07 -11.54 -6.70
N PHE A 329 -4.61 -10.95 -5.65
CA PHE A 329 -5.10 -9.58 -5.68
C PHE A 329 -4.86 -8.87 -4.35
N ALA A 330 -4.70 -7.56 -4.45
CA ALA A 330 -4.62 -6.65 -3.31
C ALA A 330 -5.18 -5.30 -3.73
N GLY A 331 -5.70 -4.55 -2.75
CA GLY A 331 -6.24 -3.24 -3.03
C GLY A 331 -6.40 -2.37 -1.81
N ARG A 332 -6.95 -1.19 -2.04
CA ARG A 332 -7.33 -0.23 -1.01
C ARG A 332 -8.79 0.14 -1.17
N LEU A 333 -9.50 0.15 -0.06
CA LEU A 333 -10.84 0.68 0.04
C LEU A 333 -10.79 1.96 0.86
N ARG A 334 -11.20 3.06 0.24
CA ARG A 334 -11.27 4.38 0.88
C ARG A 334 -12.71 4.83 0.94
N PHE A 335 -13.12 5.33 2.09
CA PHE A 335 -14.47 5.86 2.30
C PHE A 335 -14.40 7.31 2.75
N SER A 336 -15.18 8.16 2.10
CA SER A 336 -15.22 9.60 2.35
C SER A 336 -16.63 10.15 2.27
N ARG A 337 -16.87 11.26 2.99
CA ARG A 337 -18.14 11.98 2.93
C ARG A 337 -18.23 12.77 1.62
N THR A 338 -19.38 12.71 0.96
CA THR A 338 -19.73 13.59 -0.16
C THR A 338 -20.85 14.55 0.26
N ALA A 339 -21.20 15.50 -0.61
CA ALA A 339 -22.33 16.41 -0.36
C ALA A 339 -23.67 15.66 -0.24
N SER A 340 -23.82 14.56 -0.97
CA SER A 340 -25.05 13.77 -1.08
C SER A 340 -25.00 12.43 -0.32
N GLY A 341 -23.85 12.02 0.21
CA GLY A 341 -23.74 10.72 0.85
C GLY A 341 -22.34 10.30 1.28
N VAL A 342 -22.01 9.03 1.01
CA VAL A 342 -20.71 8.41 1.25
C VAL A 342 -20.17 7.85 -0.06
N ARG A 343 -18.89 8.08 -0.34
CA ARG A 343 -18.21 7.50 -1.49
C ARG A 343 -17.36 6.32 -1.05
N GLU A 344 -17.54 5.18 -1.70
CA GLU A 344 -16.57 4.08 -1.73
C GLU A 344 -15.63 4.26 -2.92
N HIS A 345 -14.33 4.23 -2.66
CA HIS A 345 -13.30 4.25 -3.67
C HIS A 345 -12.42 3.02 -3.55
N VAL A 346 -12.53 2.11 -4.52
CA VAL A 346 -11.76 0.87 -4.58
C VAL A 346 -10.64 1.03 -5.60
N ALA A 347 -9.40 0.91 -5.15
CA ALA A 347 -8.24 0.76 -6.00
C ALA A 347 -7.75 -0.68 -5.88
N LEU A 348 -8.05 -1.51 -6.89
CA LEU A 348 -7.76 -2.94 -6.92
C LEU A 348 -6.65 -3.23 -7.95
N THR A 349 -5.77 -4.16 -7.62
CA THR A 349 -4.87 -4.79 -8.59
C THR A 349 -5.00 -6.30 -8.53
N VAL A 350 -5.15 -6.92 -9.70
CA VAL A 350 -5.17 -8.38 -9.89
C VAL A 350 -3.97 -8.81 -10.72
N GLY A 351 -3.24 -9.81 -10.24
CA GLY A 351 -2.09 -10.39 -10.92
C GLY A 351 -2.51 -11.56 -11.80
N HIS A 352 -1.99 -11.59 -13.02
CA HIS A 352 -2.21 -12.64 -14.01
C HIS A 352 -0.87 -13.19 -14.50
N THR A 353 -0.74 -14.52 -14.52
CA THR A 353 0.36 -15.23 -15.19
C THR A 353 0.03 -15.55 -16.66
N GLU A 354 -1.26 -15.46 -17.02
CA GLU A 354 -1.83 -15.70 -18.34
C GLU A 354 -2.46 -14.41 -18.89
N GLU A 355 -2.91 -14.43 -20.14
CA GLU A 355 -3.63 -13.30 -20.73
C GLU A 355 -4.98 -13.09 -19.98
N PRO A 356 -5.27 -11.88 -19.48
CA PRO A 356 -6.53 -11.63 -18.79
C PRO A 356 -7.73 -11.72 -19.75
N ASP A 357 -8.79 -12.39 -19.31
CA ASP A 357 -10.09 -12.31 -19.99
C ASP A 357 -10.69 -10.92 -19.76
N LEU A 358 -10.85 -10.15 -20.84
CA LEU A 358 -11.39 -8.80 -20.82
C LEU A 358 -12.90 -8.75 -21.10
N ASP A 359 -13.51 -9.86 -21.53
CA ASP A 359 -14.94 -9.93 -21.83
C ASP A 359 -15.79 -9.94 -20.55
N VAL A 360 -15.19 -10.27 -19.41
CA VAL A 360 -15.83 -10.17 -18.08
C VAL A 360 -16.17 -8.73 -17.67
N LEU A 361 -15.55 -7.72 -18.28
CA LEU A 361 -15.67 -6.33 -17.84
C LEU A 361 -17.05 -5.73 -18.13
N GLU A 362 -17.64 -6.03 -19.29
CA GLU A 362 -18.96 -5.49 -19.63
C GLU A 362 -20.08 -6.05 -18.72
N PRO A 363 -20.17 -7.39 -18.50
CA PRO A 363 -21.08 -7.95 -17.50
C PRO A 363 -20.85 -7.40 -16.08
N LEU A 364 -19.59 -7.20 -15.68
CA LEU A 364 -19.26 -6.60 -14.39
C LEU A 364 -19.78 -5.17 -14.24
N VAL A 365 -19.62 -4.33 -15.27
CA VAL A 365 -20.19 -2.97 -15.26
C VAL A 365 -21.71 -3.02 -15.12
N ARG A 366 -22.37 -3.91 -15.86
CA ARG A 366 -23.83 -4.07 -15.78
C ARG A 366 -24.28 -4.41 -14.36
N GLU A 367 -23.63 -5.37 -13.72
CA GLU A 367 -23.94 -5.74 -12.34
C GLU A 367 -23.67 -4.61 -11.34
N LEU A 368 -22.60 -3.81 -11.54
CA LEU A 368 -22.35 -2.62 -10.74
C LEU A 368 -23.42 -1.54 -10.92
N VAL A 369 -23.97 -1.39 -12.13
CA VAL A 369 -25.08 -0.46 -12.40
C VAL A 369 -26.38 -0.94 -11.73
N ASP A 370 -26.64 -2.24 -11.73
CA ASP A 370 -27.83 -2.83 -11.09
C ASP A 370 -27.82 -2.65 -9.56
N ARG A 371 -26.63 -2.48 -8.95
CA ARG A 371 -26.46 -2.15 -7.53
C ARG A 371 -26.64 -0.66 -7.19
N ASP A 372 -26.83 0.17 -8.22
CA ASP A 372 -26.91 1.64 -8.15
C ASP A 372 -25.65 2.32 -7.61
N GLY A 373 -25.50 3.62 -7.87
CA GLY A 373 -24.42 4.44 -7.32
C GLY A 373 -23.08 4.38 -8.05
N LEU A 374 -22.92 3.60 -9.12
CA LEU A 374 -21.68 3.60 -9.92
C LEU A 374 -21.40 5.01 -10.48
N SER A 375 -20.34 5.66 -9.96
CA SER A 375 -19.93 7.01 -10.35
C SER A 375 -18.89 6.98 -11.47
N SER A 376 -17.87 6.12 -11.32
CA SER A 376 -16.89 5.88 -12.38
C SER A 376 -16.15 4.57 -12.17
N MET A 377 -15.68 3.95 -13.25
CA MET A 377 -14.73 2.84 -13.18
C MET A 377 -13.68 3.02 -14.27
N THR A 378 -12.39 2.84 -13.98
CA THR A 378 -11.35 2.75 -15.02
C THR A 378 -10.57 1.46 -14.85
N VAL A 379 -10.31 0.79 -15.97
CA VAL A 379 -9.52 -0.45 -16.02
C VAL A 379 -8.29 -0.19 -16.87
N ARG A 380 -7.12 -0.57 -16.36
CA ARG A 380 -5.82 -0.42 -17.02
C ARG A 380 -5.01 -1.70 -16.91
N ARG A 381 -4.17 -1.96 -17.90
CA ARG A 381 -3.22 -3.08 -17.92
C ARG A 381 -1.81 -2.56 -17.73
N ALA A 382 -0.99 -3.26 -16.97
CA ALA A 382 0.44 -3.01 -16.88
C ALA A 382 1.23 -4.32 -16.90
N LEU A 383 2.50 -4.26 -17.27
CA LEU A 383 3.43 -5.35 -17.00
C LEU A 383 3.83 -5.29 -15.51
N GLY A 384 3.93 -6.45 -14.87
CA GLY A 384 4.28 -6.52 -13.46
C GLY A 384 4.17 -7.93 -12.89
N ARG A 385 4.75 -8.14 -11.71
CA ARG A 385 4.78 -9.46 -11.06
C ARG A 385 3.37 -9.89 -10.65
N ALA A 386 3.01 -11.13 -10.99
CA ALA A 386 1.72 -11.70 -10.62
C ALA A 386 1.52 -11.83 -9.10
N ASP A 387 2.61 -11.87 -8.31
CA ASP A 387 2.58 -11.85 -6.84
C ASP A 387 2.34 -10.45 -6.23
N LEU A 388 2.18 -9.42 -7.08
CA LEU A 388 1.90 -8.02 -6.75
C LEU A 388 3.04 -7.29 -6.03
N LEU A 389 4.21 -7.92 -5.87
CA LEU A 389 5.40 -7.24 -5.38
C LEU A 389 5.93 -6.29 -6.46
N TYR A 390 6.38 -5.12 -6.03
CA TYR A 390 6.91 -4.11 -6.93
C TYR A 390 8.42 -3.95 -6.70
N PRO A 391 9.27 -4.56 -7.53
CA PRO A 391 10.71 -4.33 -7.49
C PRO A 391 11.05 -2.94 -8.07
N PRO A 392 12.25 -2.41 -7.85
CA PRO A 392 12.67 -1.10 -8.37
C PRO A 392 13.02 -1.20 -9.85
N LYS A 393 12.02 -1.58 -10.66
CA LYS A 393 12.11 -1.84 -12.08
C LYS A 393 10.94 -1.14 -12.78
N TRP A 394 11.25 -0.17 -13.61
CA TRP A 394 10.30 0.55 -14.43
C TRP A 394 9.76 -0.35 -15.55
N ALA A 395 8.45 -0.61 -15.47
CA ALA A 395 7.70 -1.47 -16.38
C ALA A 395 6.89 -0.68 -17.44
N GLY A 396 7.07 0.64 -17.49
CA GLY A 396 6.23 1.53 -18.30
C GLY A 396 4.93 1.96 -17.61
N VAL A 397 4.12 2.72 -18.34
CA VAL A 397 2.85 3.25 -17.84
C VAL A 397 1.70 2.27 -18.08
N PRO A 398 0.76 2.10 -17.13
CA PRO A 398 -0.42 1.28 -17.37
C PRO A 398 -1.27 1.80 -18.54
N VAL A 399 -1.67 0.93 -19.46
CA VAL A 399 -2.41 1.26 -20.68
C VAL A 399 -3.93 1.10 -20.43
N PRO A 400 -4.77 2.08 -20.82
CA PRO A 400 -6.22 2.01 -20.63
C PRO A 400 -6.89 0.85 -21.38
N ILE A 401 -7.74 0.10 -20.67
CA ILE A 401 -8.61 -0.95 -21.22
C ILE A 401 -10.03 -0.42 -21.44
N GLY A 402 -10.58 0.27 -20.45
CA GLY A 402 -11.95 0.76 -20.51
C GLY A 402 -12.30 1.72 -19.39
N SER A 403 -13.39 2.46 -19.59
CA SER A 403 -13.89 3.46 -18.65
C SER A 403 -15.41 3.41 -18.57
N ALA A 404 -15.96 3.36 -17.36
CA ALA A 404 -17.38 3.55 -17.08
C ALA A 404 -17.60 4.95 -16.54
N VAL A 405 -18.61 5.65 -17.07
CA VAL A 405 -19.03 6.98 -16.60
C VAL A 405 -20.46 6.88 -16.10
N GLY A 406 -20.62 7.13 -14.80
CA GLY A 406 -21.90 7.05 -14.11
C GLY A 406 -22.91 8.11 -14.53
N THR A 407 -24.14 7.96 -14.05
CA THR A 407 -25.29 8.83 -14.33
C THR A 407 -24.97 10.33 -14.21
N GLU A 408 -24.39 10.77 -13.11
CA GLU A 408 -24.07 12.20 -12.90
C GLU A 408 -23.08 12.73 -13.95
N GLY A 409 -22.07 11.92 -14.29
CA GLY A 409 -21.08 12.27 -15.32
C GLY A 409 -21.70 12.37 -16.71
N VAL A 410 -22.60 11.44 -17.06
CA VAL A 410 -23.33 11.45 -18.34
C VAL A 410 -24.29 12.64 -18.43
N LEU A 411 -24.98 12.98 -17.34
CA LEU A 411 -25.85 14.15 -17.28
C LEU A 411 -25.06 15.45 -17.45
N ALA A 412 -23.90 15.57 -16.79
CA ALA A 412 -23.04 16.75 -16.89
C ALA A 412 -22.41 16.93 -18.30
N ALA A 413 -22.03 15.83 -18.96
CA ALA A 413 -21.51 15.85 -20.32
C ALA A 413 -22.60 16.04 -21.39
N GLY A 414 -23.83 15.59 -21.09
CA GLY A 414 -24.94 15.48 -22.01
C GLY A 414 -25.03 14.08 -22.63
N ARG A 415 -26.19 13.42 -22.51
CA ARG A 415 -26.43 12.03 -22.96
C ARG A 415 -26.04 11.77 -24.42
N GLU A 416 -26.48 12.63 -25.33
CA GLU A 416 -26.17 12.47 -26.77
C GLU A 416 -24.66 12.54 -27.02
N ARG A 417 -23.98 13.48 -26.36
CA ARG A 417 -22.53 13.63 -26.44
C ARG A 417 -21.81 12.41 -25.88
N ALA A 418 -22.29 11.86 -24.77
CA ALA A 418 -21.75 10.64 -24.17
C ALA A 418 -21.87 9.43 -25.10
N LEU A 419 -22.93 9.31 -25.89
CA LEU A 419 -23.17 8.17 -26.79
C LEU A 419 -22.48 8.31 -28.16
N THR A 420 -22.14 9.53 -28.57
CA THR A 420 -21.53 9.85 -29.88
C THR A 420 -20.04 10.19 -29.80
N GLY A 421 -19.39 9.82 -28.69
CA GLY A 421 -17.97 10.10 -28.46
C GLY A 421 -17.01 9.36 -29.40
N PRO A 422 -15.71 9.70 -29.35
CA PRO A 422 -14.67 9.10 -30.19
C PRO A 422 -14.50 7.59 -29.96
N VAL A 423 -14.98 7.09 -28.82
CA VAL A 423 -15.10 5.67 -28.49
C VAL A 423 -16.59 5.36 -28.34
N LYS A 424 -17.06 4.31 -29.02
CA LYS A 424 -18.47 3.90 -28.94
C LYS A 424 -18.83 3.49 -27.50
N GLY A 425 -19.79 4.20 -26.91
CA GLY A 425 -20.30 3.90 -25.58
C GLY A 425 -21.42 2.85 -25.60
N VAL A 426 -21.42 1.95 -24.61
CA VAL A 426 -22.51 0.99 -24.34
C VAL A 426 -23.29 1.48 -23.12
N PRO A 427 -24.55 1.90 -23.26
CA PRO A 427 -25.35 2.37 -22.13
C PRO A 427 -25.94 1.21 -21.32
N PHE A 428 -25.95 1.37 -20.00
CA PHE A 428 -26.59 0.49 -19.02
C PHE A 428 -27.53 1.29 -18.11
N GLY A 429 -28.56 0.63 -17.57
CA GLY A 429 -29.55 1.25 -16.71
C GLY A 429 -30.65 2.02 -17.47
N PRO A 430 -31.35 2.96 -16.81
CA PRO A 430 -32.49 3.66 -17.39
C PRO A 430 -32.14 4.47 -18.64
N PRO A 431 -32.97 4.46 -19.71
CA PRO A 431 -32.63 5.09 -20.99
C PRO A 431 -32.34 6.59 -20.92
N MET A 432 -32.93 7.30 -19.95
CA MET A 432 -32.80 8.76 -19.78
C MET A 432 -31.58 9.16 -18.96
N THR A 433 -31.10 8.28 -18.09
CA THR A 433 -30.01 8.50 -17.14
C THR A 433 -29.08 7.28 -17.13
N PRO A 434 -28.50 6.89 -18.28
CA PRO A 434 -27.70 5.69 -18.34
C PRO A 434 -26.31 5.94 -17.72
N THR A 435 -25.71 4.88 -17.21
CA THR A 435 -24.26 4.77 -17.10
C THR A 435 -23.71 4.28 -18.43
N VAL A 436 -22.58 4.82 -18.89
CA VAL A 436 -21.99 4.43 -20.19
C VAL A 436 -20.63 3.78 -19.99
N TRP A 437 -20.45 2.59 -20.56
CA TRP A 437 -19.18 1.88 -20.65
C TRP A 437 -18.49 2.14 -22.00
N TYR A 438 -17.20 2.44 -21.95
CA TYR A 438 -16.35 2.64 -23.12
C TYR A 438 -15.22 1.62 -23.13
N ARG A 439 -15.20 0.74 -24.13
CA ARG A 439 -14.08 -0.17 -24.40
C ARG A 439 -13.00 0.60 -25.18
N ILE A 440 -11.90 0.94 -24.53
CA ILE A 440 -10.87 1.82 -25.10
C ILE A 440 -9.87 1.05 -25.96
N GLY A 441 -9.39 -0.11 -25.52
CA GLY A 441 -8.41 -0.94 -26.25
C GLY A 441 -7.93 -2.12 -25.40
N ASP A 442 -7.15 -3.06 -25.90
CA ASP A 442 -6.77 -4.29 -25.17
C ASP A 442 -5.76 -4.12 -24.00
N GLY A 443 -5.28 -2.90 -23.75
CA GLY A 443 -4.28 -2.63 -22.72
C GLY A 443 -2.84 -2.91 -23.15
N VAL A 444 -2.59 -3.19 -24.44
CA VAL A 444 -1.24 -3.19 -25.02
C VAL A 444 -1.11 -2.20 -26.18
N GLU A 445 -2.22 -1.83 -26.81
CA GLU A 445 -2.27 -0.82 -27.86
C GLU A 445 -1.78 0.58 -27.38
N PRO A 446 -0.68 1.13 -27.94
CA PRO A 446 -0.18 2.45 -27.56
C PRO A 446 -1.21 3.58 -27.77
N ASP A 447 -2.01 3.49 -28.84
CA ASP A 447 -3.06 4.46 -29.18
C ASP A 447 -4.26 4.44 -28.22
N ALA A 448 -4.35 3.49 -27.29
CA ALA A 448 -5.35 3.49 -26.24
C ALA A 448 -5.28 4.76 -25.38
N TRP A 449 -4.08 5.32 -25.15
CA TRP A 449 -3.91 6.57 -24.43
C TRP A 449 -4.52 7.76 -25.18
N HIS A 450 -4.27 7.86 -26.50
CA HIS A 450 -4.87 8.91 -27.33
C HIS A 450 -6.40 8.81 -27.35
N ARG A 451 -6.96 7.60 -27.50
CA ARG A 451 -8.41 7.37 -27.43
C ARG A 451 -8.99 7.73 -26.06
N PHE A 452 -8.30 7.38 -24.97
CA PHE A 452 -8.74 7.72 -23.63
C PHE A 452 -8.72 9.23 -23.38
N GLN A 453 -7.65 9.93 -23.78
CA GLN A 453 -7.56 11.38 -23.67
C GLN A 453 -8.67 12.07 -24.48
N ALA A 454 -8.85 11.67 -25.74
CA ALA A 454 -9.92 12.20 -26.59
C ALA A 454 -11.32 11.97 -25.98
N LEU A 455 -11.56 10.80 -25.38
CA LEU A 455 -12.80 10.50 -24.67
C LEU A 455 -12.98 11.42 -23.44
N VAL A 456 -11.97 11.52 -22.58
CA VAL A 456 -12.03 12.37 -21.37
C VAL A 456 -12.28 13.83 -21.76
N GLU A 457 -11.60 14.35 -22.77
CA GLU A 457 -11.80 15.71 -23.29
C GLU A 457 -13.20 15.90 -23.87
N HIS A 458 -13.69 14.92 -24.63
CA HIS A 458 -15.04 14.94 -25.18
C HIS A 458 -16.12 14.90 -24.10
N LEU A 459 -15.88 14.25 -22.98
CA LEU A 459 -16.84 14.17 -21.88
C LEU A 459 -16.73 15.33 -20.88
N ARG A 460 -15.77 16.25 -21.04
CA ARG A 460 -15.68 17.43 -20.18
C ARG A 460 -16.98 18.26 -20.31
N PRO A 461 -17.61 18.63 -19.17
CA PRO A 461 -18.76 19.51 -19.18
C PRO A 461 -18.42 20.79 -19.93
N ALA A 462 -19.36 21.30 -20.72
CA ALA A 462 -19.18 22.62 -21.32
C ALA A 462 -19.01 23.65 -20.18
N PRO A 463 -18.08 24.62 -20.28
CA PRO A 463 -17.92 25.63 -19.26
C PRO A 463 -19.27 26.34 -19.07
N SER A 464 -19.76 26.35 -17.82
CA SER A 464 -21.00 27.02 -17.47
C SER A 464 -20.89 28.47 -17.93
N ARG A 465 -21.72 28.90 -18.88
CA ARG A 465 -21.93 30.34 -19.14
C ARG A 465 -22.53 30.91 -17.86
N ARG A 466 -21.69 31.51 -17.01
CA ARG A 466 -22.15 32.33 -15.89
C ARG A 466 -23.06 33.40 -16.48
N ARG A 467 -24.34 33.37 -16.10
CA ARG A 467 -25.28 34.46 -16.35
C ARG A 467 -25.11 35.51 -15.27
#